data_AF-A0A933T5K0-F1
#
_entry.id   AF-A0A933T5K0-F1
#
_cell.length_a   1.000
_cell.length_b   1.000
_cell.length_c   1.000
_cell.angle_alpha   90.00
_cell.angle_beta   90.00
_cell.angle_gamma   90.00
#
_symmetry.space_group_name_H-M   'P 1'
#
loop_
_entity.id
_entity.type
_entity.pdbx_description
1 polymer ?
#
loop_
_entity_poly.entity_id
_entity_poly.type
_entity_poly.pdbx_seq_one_letter_code
_entity_poly.pdbx_strand_id
1 'polypeptide(L)'
;GTPEEAVDRALDKRFHSKGIIKDGKVGNYDNRFEYGEDMIHSGKWGENITARIGTIKRAKGSRGKDFIEFLPPDELRAGMNALKSGDIIFFIKDPKNRSQKDEIVAHMGIIKTENKKVYLIHAGGIKGKGGAVKKALFKDYIKKMPFVGAKITRFHEPL
;
A
#
# COMPACT_ATOMS: atom_id res chain seq x y z
N GLY A 1 6.58 10.85 20.16
CA GLY A 1 7.36 10.38 19.01
C GLY A 1 8.83 10.58 19.28
N THR A 2 9.45 9.69 20.04
CA THR A 2 10.91 9.63 20.18
C THR A 2 11.52 8.76 19.07
N PRO A 3 12.84 8.85 18.80
CA PRO A 3 13.51 7.94 17.87
C PRO A 3 13.30 6.46 18.24
N GLU A 4 13.31 6.13 19.53
CA GLU A 4 13.11 4.77 20.05
C GLU A 4 11.69 4.27 19.75
N GLU A 5 10.67 5.10 19.98
CA GLU A 5 9.28 4.79 19.61
C GLU A 5 9.14 4.56 18.10
N ALA A 6 9.84 5.35 17.28
CA ALA A 6 9.81 5.21 15.83
C ALA A 6 10.46 3.89 15.38
N VAL A 7 11.58 3.50 15.99
CA VAL A 7 12.24 2.21 15.75
C VAL A 7 11.32 1.06 16.16
N ASP A 8 10.72 1.14 17.34
CA ASP A 8 9.83 0.10 17.86
C ASP A 8 8.62 -0.12 16.94
N ARG A 9 7.98 0.97 16.53
CA ARG A 9 6.89 0.95 15.54
C ARG A 9 7.37 0.37 14.21
N ALA A 10 8.55 0.73 13.72
CA ALA A 10 9.07 0.19 12.47
C ALA A 10 9.29 -1.34 12.54
N LEU A 11 9.85 -1.83 13.65
CA LEU A 11 10.07 -3.27 13.87
C LEU A 11 8.75 -4.04 14.04
N ASP A 12 7.73 -3.45 14.66
CA ASP A 12 6.41 -4.08 14.73
C ASP A 12 5.77 -4.17 13.33
N LYS A 13 5.77 -3.05 12.58
CA LYS A 13 5.03 -2.95 11.31
C LYS A 13 5.67 -3.68 10.15
N ARG A 14 7.00 -3.72 10.06
CA ARG A 14 7.71 -4.23 8.89
C ARG A 14 7.72 -5.77 8.80
N PHE A 15 7.37 -6.46 9.88
CA PHE A 15 7.59 -7.89 10.08
C PHE A 15 6.31 -8.67 10.43
N HIS A 16 6.28 -9.96 10.06
CA HIS A 16 5.19 -10.87 10.42
C HIS A 16 5.09 -11.02 11.95
N SER A 17 6.22 -11.33 12.60
CA SER A 17 6.44 -11.12 14.05
C SER A 17 7.06 -9.75 14.30
N LYS A 18 7.49 -9.39 15.52
CA LYS A 18 8.23 -8.14 15.73
C LYS A 18 9.69 -8.31 15.27
N GLY A 19 10.26 -7.30 14.61
CA GLY A 19 11.68 -7.29 14.25
C GLY A 19 12.57 -7.28 15.51
N ILE A 20 13.69 -7.99 15.46
CA ILE A 20 14.63 -8.14 16.58
C ILE A 20 15.94 -7.44 16.22
N ILE A 21 16.38 -6.48 17.03
CA ILE A 21 17.70 -5.87 16.91
C ILE A 21 18.72 -6.74 17.65
N LYS A 22 19.78 -7.13 16.96
CA LYS A 22 20.98 -7.77 17.50
C LYS A 22 22.20 -7.11 16.89
N ASP A 23 23.13 -6.65 17.72
CA ASP A 23 24.38 -5.97 17.29
C ASP A 23 24.14 -4.79 16.33
N GLY A 24 23.10 -3.98 16.62
CA GLY A 24 22.71 -2.83 15.79
C GLY A 24 22.07 -3.18 14.44
N LYS A 25 21.78 -4.47 14.17
CA LYS A 25 21.18 -4.95 12.92
C LYS A 25 19.89 -5.73 13.21
N VAL A 26 19.01 -5.81 12.22
CA VAL A 26 17.83 -6.68 12.31
C VAL A 26 18.27 -8.14 12.12
N GLY A 27 18.12 -8.96 13.16
CA GLY A 27 18.53 -10.37 13.15
C GLY A 27 17.56 -11.32 12.45
N ASN A 28 16.28 -10.96 12.32
CA ASN A 28 15.23 -11.77 11.69
C ASN A 28 14.72 -11.14 10.38
N TYR A 29 15.62 -10.62 9.53
CA TYR A 29 15.24 -9.88 8.32
C TYR A 29 14.36 -10.69 7.34
N ASP A 30 14.51 -12.01 7.32
CA ASP A 30 13.71 -12.91 6.48
C ASP A 30 12.25 -13.03 6.92
N ASN A 31 11.94 -12.60 8.15
CA ASN A 31 10.57 -12.54 8.66
C ASN A 31 9.84 -11.23 8.30
N ARG A 32 10.43 -10.38 7.46
CA ARG A 32 9.79 -9.15 6.98
C ARG A 32 8.66 -9.47 6.00
N PHE A 33 7.68 -8.58 5.87
CA PHE A 33 6.71 -8.67 4.78
C PHE A 33 7.42 -8.46 3.42
N GLU A 34 7.65 -9.51 2.66
CA GLU A 34 8.23 -9.36 1.31
C GLU A 34 7.17 -8.81 0.32
N TYR A 35 5.89 -9.11 0.56
CA TYR A 35 4.78 -8.79 -0.34
C TYR A 35 3.79 -7.81 0.28
N GLY A 36 3.31 -6.84 -0.51
CA GLY A 36 2.37 -5.82 -0.03
C GLY A 36 1.00 -6.38 0.36
N GLU A 37 0.58 -7.48 -0.27
CA GLU A 37 -0.64 -8.19 0.12
C GLU A 37 -0.54 -8.75 1.54
N ASP A 38 0.63 -9.19 1.99
CA ASP A 38 0.82 -9.71 3.35
C ASP A 38 0.73 -8.58 4.37
N MET A 39 1.21 -7.38 4.01
CA MET A 39 1.03 -6.17 4.84
C MET A 39 -0.45 -5.85 5.04
N ILE A 40 -1.26 -5.90 3.98
CA ILE A 40 -2.71 -5.67 4.06
C ILE A 40 -3.38 -6.71 4.96
N HIS A 41 -3.09 -7.99 4.73
CA HIS A 41 -3.75 -9.08 5.47
C HIS A 41 -3.34 -9.15 6.94
N SER A 42 -2.16 -8.64 7.29
CA SER A 42 -1.69 -8.61 8.67
C SER A 42 -2.53 -7.72 9.59
N GLY A 43 -3.28 -6.75 9.05
CA GLY A 43 -3.96 -5.70 9.81
C GLY A 43 -3.01 -4.70 10.49
N LYS A 44 -1.69 -4.96 10.51
CA LYS A 44 -0.71 -4.06 11.12
C LYS A 44 -0.63 -2.72 10.40
N TRP A 45 -0.96 -2.68 9.11
CA TRP A 45 -0.95 -1.48 8.26
C TRP A 45 -2.33 -0.82 8.15
N GLY A 46 -3.16 -0.98 9.18
CA GLY A 46 -4.50 -0.43 9.24
C GLY A 46 -5.57 -1.39 8.72
N GLU A 47 -6.82 -1.02 8.97
CA GLU A 47 -7.99 -1.76 8.53
C GLU A 47 -8.19 -1.60 7.02
N ASN A 48 -8.53 -2.68 6.33
CA ASN A 48 -8.91 -2.64 4.93
C ASN A 48 -10.29 -1.97 4.76
N ILE A 49 -10.30 -0.75 4.20
CA ILE A 49 -11.51 0.04 3.99
C ILE A 49 -11.96 0.05 2.53
N THR A 50 -11.37 -0.78 1.66
CA THR A 50 -11.59 -0.73 0.20
C THR A 50 -13.07 -0.74 -0.19
N ALA A 51 -13.87 -1.62 0.42
CA ALA A 51 -15.32 -1.72 0.16
C ALA A 51 -16.15 -0.55 0.73
N ARG A 52 -15.59 0.25 1.64
CA ARG A 52 -16.24 1.47 2.16
C ARG A 52 -16.05 2.66 1.22
N ILE A 53 -15.11 2.59 0.29
CA ILE A 53 -14.80 3.67 -0.66
C ILE A 53 -15.66 3.54 -1.93
N GLY A 54 -15.99 2.32 -2.36
CA GLY A 54 -16.85 2.09 -3.52
C GLY A 54 -16.99 0.60 -3.87
N THR A 55 -17.49 0.32 -5.07
CA THR A 55 -17.82 -1.03 -5.52
C THR A 55 -16.55 -1.81 -5.89
N ILE A 56 -16.30 -2.92 -5.19
CA ILE A 56 -15.14 -3.76 -5.43
C ILE A 56 -15.31 -4.70 -6.62
N LYS A 57 -14.21 -5.04 -7.28
CA LYS A 57 -14.10 -6.11 -8.27
C LYS A 57 -13.14 -7.20 -7.78
N ARG A 58 -13.23 -8.38 -8.39
CA ARG A 58 -12.33 -9.51 -8.14
C ARG A 58 -11.43 -9.78 -9.34
N ALA A 59 -10.20 -10.16 -9.06
CA ALA A 59 -9.24 -10.70 -10.02
C ALA A 59 -8.62 -11.97 -9.46
N LYS A 60 -7.97 -12.77 -10.32
CA LYS A 60 -7.24 -13.97 -9.91
C LYS A 60 -6.24 -13.64 -8.79
N GLY A 61 -6.28 -14.39 -7.70
CA GLY A 61 -5.33 -14.27 -6.60
C GLY A 61 -3.98 -14.94 -6.93
N SER A 62 -3.14 -15.11 -5.92
CA SER A 62 -1.90 -15.87 -5.98
C SER A 62 -1.52 -16.32 -4.57
N ARG A 63 -0.47 -17.13 -4.45
CA ARG A 63 0.12 -17.53 -3.15
C ARG A 63 -0.92 -18.14 -2.19
N GLY A 64 -1.74 -19.06 -2.71
CA GLY A 64 -2.77 -19.75 -1.93
C GLY A 64 -4.08 -18.98 -1.77
N LYS A 65 -4.28 -17.87 -2.50
CA LYS A 65 -5.56 -17.15 -2.55
C LYS A 65 -6.20 -17.29 -3.93
N ASP A 66 -7.48 -17.64 -3.96
CA ASP A 66 -8.23 -17.81 -5.21
C ASP A 66 -8.46 -16.47 -5.92
N PHE A 67 -8.77 -15.43 -5.15
CA PHE A 67 -9.06 -14.10 -5.67
C PHE A 67 -8.48 -12.98 -4.80
N ILE A 68 -8.33 -11.81 -5.42
CA ILE A 68 -8.08 -10.55 -4.75
C ILE A 68 -9.19 -9.57 -5.09
N GLU A 69 -9.70 -8.90 -4.07
CA GLU A 69 -10.67 -7.81 -4.20
C GLU A 69 -9.94 -6.47 -4.32
N PHE A 70 -10.44 -5.59 -5.18
CA PHE A 70 -9.84 -4.26 -5.39
C PHE A 70 -10.89 -3.26 -5.86
N LEU A 71 -10.59 -1.98 -5.67
CA LEU A 71 -11.39 -0.89 -6.21
C LEU A 71 -10.86 -0.54 -7.62
N PRO A 72 -11.68 -0.66 -8.68
CA PRO A 72 -11.24 -0.33 -10.04
C PRO A 72 -11.04 1.19 -10.23
N PRO A 73 -10.37 1.64 -11.31
CA PRO A 73 -10.00 3.05 -11.49
C PRO A 73 -11.18 4.02 -11.48
N ASP A 74 -12.33 3.62 -12.04
CA ASP A 74 -13.52 4.48 -12.06
C ASP A 74 -14.14 4.63 -10.67
N GLU A 75 -14.18 3.57 -9.89
CA GLU A 75 -14.64 3.59 -8.50
C GLU A 75 -13.67 4.35 -7.59
N LEU A 76 -12.36 4.25 -7.83
CA LEU A 76 -11.36 5.09 -7.18
C LEU A 76 -11.57 6.58 -7.46
N ARG A 77 -12.02 6.94 -8.67
CA ARG A 77 -12.34 8.33 -9.03
C ARG A 77 -13.64 8.78 -8.37
N ALA A 78 -14.67 7.95 -8.39
CA ALA A 78 -15.98 8.25 -7.80
C ALA A 78 -15.89 8.39 -6.27
N GLY A 79 -15.17 7.49 -5.60
CA GLY A 79 -15.00 7.46 -4.14
C GLY A 79 -13.91 8.39 -3.59
N MET A 80 -13.27 9.22 -4.44
CA MET A 80 -12.08 9.99 -4.06
C MET A 80 -12.29 10.93 -2.86
N ASN A 81 -13.49 11.47 -2.71
CA ASN A 81 -13.82 12.38 -1.61
C ASN A 81 -13.96 11.67 -0.25
N ALA A 82 -14.07 10.34 -0.21
CA ALA A 82 -14.10 9.55 1.02
C ALA A 82 -12.69 9.22 1.56
N LEU A 83 -11.65 9.50 0.78
CA LEU A 83 -10.26 9.32 1.17
C LEU A 83 -9.83 10.37 2.19
N LYS A 84 -8.95 9.97 3.10
CA LYS A 84 -8.40 10.82 4.16
C LYS A 84 -6.88 10.84 4.08
N SER A 85 -6.29 11.93 4.58
CA SER A 85 -4.84 11.97 4.78
C SER A 85 -4.39 10.80 5.67
N GLY A 86 -3.36 10.08 5.24
CA GLY A 86 -2.84 8.91 5.94
C GLY A 86 -3.39 7.58 5.44
N ASP A 87 -4.42 7.56 4.57
CA ASP A 87 -4.84 6.33 3.92
C ASP A 87 -3.70 5.76 3.09
N ILE A 88 -3.45 4.47 3.23
CA ILE A 88 -2.43 3.78 2.45
C ILE A 88 -3.11 3.13 1.25
N ILE A 89 -2.59 3.40 0.07
CA ILE A 89 -3.07 2.80 -1.16
C ILE A 89 -2.07 1.77 -1.68
N PHE A 90 -2.58 0.59 -2.01
CA PHE A 90 -1.83 -0.55 -2.54
C PHE A 90 -2.34 -0.83 -3.95
N PHE A 91 -1.53 -0.51 -4.95
CA PHE A 91 -1.91 -0.68 -6.34
C PHE A 91 -1.75 -2.14 -6.78
N ILE A 92 -2.82 -2.68 -7.35
CA ILE A 92 -2.93 -4.09 -7.69
C ILE A 92 -2.49 -4.31 -9.14
N LYS A 93 -1.56 -5.23 -9.32
CA LYS A 93 -1.07 -5.64 -10.64
C LYS A 93 -2.12 -6.46 -11.37
N ASP A 94 -2.24 -6.24 -12.68
CA ASP A 94 -3.02 -7.13 -13.54
C ASP A 94 -2.46 -8.56 -13.42
N PRO A 95 -3.30 -9.58 -13.13
CA PRO A 95 -2.87 -10.97 -13.14
C PRO A 95 -2.08 -11.38 -14.39
N LYS A 96 -2.40 -10.82 -15.56
CA LYS A 96 -1.72 -11.10 -16.83
C LYS A 96 -0.29 -10.56 -16.88
N ASN A 97 0.04 -9.59 -16.03
CA ASN A 97 1.32 -8.89 -16.01
C ASN A 97 2.17 -9.24 -14.77
N ARG A 98 1.77 -10.24 -13.96
CA ARG A 98 2.53 -10.62 -12.77
C ARG A 98 3.88 -11.22 -13.13
N SER A 99 4.86 -10.98 -12.26
CA SER A 99 6.18 -11.59 -12.37
C SER A 99 6.11 -13.07 -12.00
N GLN A 100 7.19 -13.82 -12.17
CA GLN A 100 7.25 -15.24 -11.76
C GLN A 100 6.96 -15.47 -10.27
N LYS A 101 7.10 -14.44 -9.43
CA LYS A 101 6.76 -14.49 -8.00
C LYS A 101 5.26 -14.28 -7.72
N ASP A 102 4.47 -14.04 -8.77
CA ASP A 102 3.03 -13.77 -8.72
C ASP A 102 2.62 -12.66 -7.75
N GLU A 103 3.44 -11.61 -7.63
CA GLU A 103 3.22 -10.45 -6.78
C GLU A 103 1.89 -9.74 -7.10
N ILE A 104 1.03 -9.57 -6.09
CA ILE A 104 -0.27 -8.91 -6.26
C ILE A 104 -0.13 -7.39 -6.17
N VAL A 105 0.56 -6.88 -5.16
CA VAL A 105 0.78 -5.43 -4.98
C VAL A 105 2.03 -5.01 -5.73
N ALA A 106 1.88 -4.10 -6.69
CA ALA A 106 2.99 -3.61 -7.52
C ALA A 106 3.56 -2.27 -7.05
N HIS A 107 2.76 -1.46 -6.36
CA HIS A 107 3.17 -0.12 -5.92
C HIS A 107 2.36 0.34 -4.72
N MET A 108 2.91 1.29 -3.96
CA MET A 108 2.27 1.84 -2.76
C MET A 108 2.42 3.35 -2.68
N GLY A 109 1.50 3.99 -1.96
CA GLY A 109 1.64 5.38 -1.54
C GLY A 109 0.70 5.73 -0.41
N ILE A 110 0.78 6.98 0.03
CA ILE A 110 -0.03 7.53 1.11
C ILE A 110 -0.86 8.67 0.54
N ILE A 111 -2.15 8.69 0.86
CA ILE A 111 -3.04 9.78 0.50
C ILE A 111 -2.73 11.00 1.35
N LYS A 112 -2.68 12.17 0.71
CA LYS A 112 -2.66 13.48 1.35
C LYS A 112 -3.83 14.29 0.80
N THR A 113 -4.70 14.73 1.70
CA THR A 113 -5.81 15.65 1.40
C THR A 113 -5.45 17.05 1.89
N GLU A 114 -5.49 18.04 1.01
CA GLU A 114 -5.26 19.45 1.35
C GLU A 114 -5.97 20.35 0.34
N ASN A 115 -6.49 21.50 0.79
CA ASN A 115 -7.15 22.48 -0.08
C ASN A 115 -8.20 21.84 -1.03
N LYS A 116 -9.02 20.92 -0.50
CA LYS A 116 -10.03 20.14 -1.25
C LYS A 116 -9.48 19.28 -2.41
N LYS A 117 -8.16 19.06 -2.45
CA LYS A 117 -7.47 18.20 -3.43
C LYS A 117 -6.92 16.96 -2.75
N VAL A 118 -6.93 15.86 -3.50
CA VAL A 118 -6.39 14.57 -3.08
C VAL A 118 -5.11 14.29 -3.85
N TYR A 119 -4.04 14.02 -3.11
CA TYR A 119 -2.72 13.73 -3.64
C TYR A 119 -2.27 12.35 -3.20
N LEU A 120 -1.42 11.75 -4.03
CA LEU A 120 -0.64 10.57 -3.72
C LEU A 120 0.79 10.99 -3.40
N ILE A 121 1.24 10.69 -2.19
CA ILE A 121 2.66 10.73 -1.81
C ILE A 121 3.23 9.34 -2.03
N HIS A 122 4.20 9.20 -2.94
CA HIS A 122 4.79 7.89 -3.23
C HIS A 122 6.24 8.00 -3.67
N ALA A 123 7.00 6.93 -3.46
CA ALA A 123 8.30 6.80 -4.11
C ALA A 123 8.09 6.66 -5.62
N GLY A 124 8.67 7.56 -6.40
CA GLY A 124 8.69 7.49 -7.86
C GLY A 124 10.13 7.43 -8.35
N GLY A 125 10.44 6.48 -9.21
CA GLY A 125 11.80 6.32 -9.73
C GLY A 125 11.88 5.30 -10.84
N ILE A 126 13.03 5.26 -11.51
CA ILE A 126 13.34 4.26 -12.52
C ILE A 126 14.43 3.37 -11.92
N LYS A 127 14.22 2.05 -11.95
CA LYS A 127 15.20 1.08 -11.45
C LYS A 127 16.58 1.36 -12.08
N GLY A 128 17.61 1.51 -11.25
CA GLY A 128 18.98 1.81 -11.69
C GLY A 128 19.28 3.28 -12.03
N LYS A 129 18.28 4.18 -12.01
CA LYS A 129 18.47 5.63 -12.27
C LYS A 129 18.11 6.51 -11.07
N GLY A 130 17.79 5.91 -9.93
CA GLY A 130 17.38 6.60 -8.71
C GLY A 130 15.87 6.85 -8.62
N GLY A 131 15.46 7.38 -7.46
CA GLY A 131 14.07 7.69 -7.15
C GLY A 131 13.96 8.82 -6.13
N ALA A 132 12.79 9.44 -6.09
CA ALA A 132 12.45 10.48 -5.13
C ALA A 132 11.01 10.31 -4.66
N VAL A 133 10.70 10.82 -3.46
CA VAL A 133 9.31 10.93 -3.02
C VAL A 133 8.63 12.02 -3.84
N LYS A 134 7.53 11.67 -4.50
CA LYS A 134 6.74 12.56 -5.34
C LYS A 134 5.36 12.76 -4.74
N LYS A 135 4.84 13.97 -4.93
CA LYS A 135 3.45 14.33 -4.66
C LYS A 135 2.74 14.53 -6.00
N ALA A 136 1.81 13.63 -6.32
CA ALA A 136 1.05 13.67 -7.56
C ALA A 136 -0.43 13.91 -7.26
N LEU A 137 -1.13 14.65 -8.13
CA LEU A 137 -2.60 14.72 -8.06
C LEU A 137 -3.16 13.33 -8.30
N PHE A 138 -3.95 12.84 -7.34
CA PHE A 138 -4.36 11.44 -7.34
C PHE A 138 -5.25 11.10 -8.54
N LYS A 139 -6.15 12.03 -8.91
CA LYS A 139 -6.98 11.92 -10.12
C LYS A 139 -6.16 11.71 -11.41
N ASP A 140 -5.01 12.38 -11.51
CA ASP A 140 -4.17 12.33 -12.71
C ASP A 140 -3.30 11.07 -12.72
N TYR A 141 -2.89 10.63 -11.53
CA TYR A 141 -2.20 9.35 -11.35
C TYR A 141 -3.08 8.17 -11.76
N ILE A 142 -4.32 8.09 -11.25
CA ILE A 142 -5.27 7.00 -11.57
C ILE A 142 -5.60 6.93 -13.08
N LYS A 143 -5.54 8.06 -13.81
CA LYS A 143 -5.76 8.06 -15.27
C LYS A 143 -4.64 7.40 -16.06
N LYS A 144 -3.41 7.40 -15.53
CA LYS A 144 -2.20 6.94 -16.24
C LYS A 144 -1.64 5.63 -15.68
N MET A 145 -2.16 5.16 -14.55
CA MET A 145 -1.58 4.02 -13.86
C MET A 145 -1.78 2.72 -14.66
N PRO A 146 -0.77 1.83 -14.71
CA PRO A 146 -0.85 0.55 -15.41
C PRO A 146 -1.46 -0.57 -14.52
N PHE A 147 -2.21 -0.20 -13.48
CA PHE A 147 -2.73 -1.10 -12.46
C PHE A 147 -4.22 -1.35 -12.68
N VAL A 148 -4.69 -2.55 -12.32
CA VAL A 148 -6.12 -2.89 -12.46
C VAL A 148 -6.98 -2.16 -11.44
N GLY A 149 -6.38 -1.64 -10.37
CA GLY A 149 -7.06 -0.88 -9.33
C GLY A 149 -6.22 -0.83 -8.06
N ALA A 150 -6.87 -0.64 -6.91
CA ALA A 150 -6.16 -0.56 -5.64
C ALA A 150 -6.95 -1.15 -4.46
N LYS A 151 -6.21 -1.57 -3.42
CA LYS A 151 -6.73 -1.73 -2.06
C LYS A 151 -6.35 -0.52 -1.21
N ILE A 152 -7.16 -0.21 -0.21
CA ILE A 152 -6.96 0.94 0.66
C ILE A 152 -7.05 0.47 2.11
N THR A 153 -6.05 0.85 2.92
CA THR A 153 -6.08 0.67 4.37
C THR A 153 -6.03 2.00 5.11
N ARG A 154 -6.54 2.02 6.34
CA ARG A 154 -6.56 3.19 7.22
C ARG A 154 -6.24 2.79 8.65
N PHE A 155 -5.34 3.52 9.31
CA PHE A 155 -5.08 3.36 10.74
C PHE A 155 -6.26 3.89 11.57
N HIS A 156 -6.57 3.21 12.68
CA HIS A 156 -7.64 3.62 13.60
C HIS A 156 -7.26 4.82 14.48
N GLU A 157 -5.97 5.10 14.64
CA GLU A 157 -5.46 6.25 15.41
C GLU A 157 -4.68 7.19 14.50
N PRO A 158 -4.71 8.52 14.77
CA PRO A 158 -3.79 9.44 14.13
C PRO A 158 -2.34 9.08 14.49
N LEU A 159 -1.47 9.03 13.48
CA LEU A 159 -0.03 8.75 13.63
C LEU A 159 0.67 9.77 14.52
#